data_AF-A0A0C3QI35-F1
#
_entry.id   AF-A0A0C3QI35-F1
#
_cell.length_a   1.000
_cell.length_b   1.000
_cell.length_c   1.000
_cell.angle_alpha   90.00
_cell.angle_beta   90.00
_cell.angle_gamma   90.00
#
_symmetry.space_group_name_H-M   'P 1'
#
loop_
_entity.id
_entity.type
_entity.pdbx_description
1 polymer ?
#
loop_
_entity_poly.entity_id
_entity_poly.type
_entity_poly.pdbx_seq_one_letter_code
_entity_poly.pdbx_strand_id
1 'polypeptide(L)'
;MTFLIDTPVQNIEATAALLAELLNNAKVIYPEASVRGVATDVSNYNGLGNQPQVGYDELVYAQNLAPLLTSAGYPAHFIVDQGRSGVQNYTRVGTDWCNNKYAGFGPRPSTNTPDPLIDAIVWVKPGGQGDGTSDPSSPRYDASCSSDASHVPAPEAGTWFQAYFEQLLVNANPPF
;
A
#
# COMPACT_ATOMS: atom_id res chain seq x y z
N MET A 1 15.23 20.74 -17.55
CA MET A 1 13.76 20.62 -17.55
C MET A 1 13.43 19.70 -16.40
N THR A 2 13.22 20.30 -15.24
CA THR A 2 13.08 19.61 -13.95
C THR A 2 11.61 19.22 -13.82
N PHE A 3 11.31 17.92 -13.76
CA PHE A 3 9.98 17.45 -13.39
C PHE A 3 9.80 17.71 -11.89
N LEU A 4 9.27 18.89 -11.57
CA LEU A 4 8.71 19.19 -10.27
C LEU A 4 7.42 18.37 -10.15
N ILE A 5 7.38 17.48 -9.15
CA ILE A 5 6.17 16.80 -8.69
C ILE A 5 5.38 17.87 -7.92
N ASP A 6 4.69 18.75 -8.64
CA ASP A 6 4.01 19.92 -8.08
C ASP A 6 2.47 19.85 -8.20
N THR A 7 1.89 18.64 -8.16
CA THR A 7 0.45 18.47 -7.92
C THR A 7 0.11 17.19 -7.13
N PRO A 8 0.40 17.12 -5.82
CA PRO A 8 -0.04 16.02 -4.96
C PRO A 8 -1.45 16.23 -4.37
N VAL A 9 -2.44 16.68 -5.17
CA VAL A 9 -3.82 16.94 -4.68
C VAL A 9 -4.92 16.36 -5.59
N GLN A 10 -4.60 15.87 -6.80
CA GLN A 10 -5.63 15.65 -7.83
C GLN A 10 -6.71 14.60 -7.49
N ASN A 11 -6.46 13.68 -6.56
CA ASN A 11 -7.41 12.58 -6.29
C ASN A 11 -7.94 12.53 -4.84
N ILE A 12 -7.36 13.26 -3.88
CA ILE A 12 -7.74 13.11 -2.46
C ILE A 12 -9.13 13.69 -2.16
N GLU A 13 -9.51 14.79 -2.83
CA GLU A 13 -10.86 15.36 -2.71
C GLU A 13 -11.93 14.42 -3.24
N ALA A 14 -11.72 13.90 -4.46
CA ALA A 14 -12.63 12.94 -5.08
C ALA A 14 -12.72 11.63 -4.28
N THR A 15 -11.61 11.18 -3.69
CA THR A 15 -11.56 10.00 -2.82
C THR A 15 -12.43 10.21 -1.58
N ALA A 16 -12.27 11.34 -0.88
CA ALA A 16 -13.06 11.62 0.31
C ALA A 16 -14.56 11.72 0.02
N ALA A 17 -14.92 12.39 -1.08
CA ALA A 17 -16.31 12.50 -1.52
C ALA A 17 -16.94 11.13 -1.82
N LEU A 18 -16.23 10.27 -2.56
CA LEU A 18 -16.69 8.93 -2.90
C LEU A 18 -16.87 8.05 -1.64
N LEU A 19 -15.92 8.07 -0.71
CA LEU A 19 -16.01 7.29 0.52
C LEU A 19 -17.19 7.72 1.39
N ALA A 20 -17.44 9.03 1.50
CA ALA A 20 -18.61 9.57 2.18
C ALA A 20 -19.93 9.16 1.49
N GLU A 21 -19.97 9.23 0.16
CA GLU A 21 -21.13 8.77 -0.62
C GLU A 21 -21.43 7.29 -0.35
N LEU A 22 -20.41 6.42 -0.39
CA LEU A 22 -20.55 4.99 -0.12
C LEU A 22 -21.09 4.72 1.29
N LEU A 23 -20.60 5.43 2.30
CA LEU A 23 -21.11 5.31 3.67
C LEU A 23 -22.55 5.79 3.79
N ASN A 24 -22.91 6.88 3.11
CA ASN A 24 -24.29 7.39 3.10
C ASN A 24 -25.24 6.42 2.39
N ASN A 25 -24.81 5.84 1.27
CA ASN A 25 -25.58 4.80 0.58
C ASN A 25 -25.78 3.56 1.46
N ALA A 26 -24.77 3.15 2.23
CA ALA A 26 -24.92 2.07 3.20
C ALA A 26 -25.94 2.42 4.30
N LYS A 27 -25.94 3.67 4.79
CA LYS A 27 -26.90 4.16 5.80
C LYS A 27 -28.34 4.22 5.31
N VAL A 28 -28.56 4.42 4.01
CA VAL A 28 -29.91 4.32 3.41
C VAL A 28 -30.48 2.90 3.55
N ILE A 29 -29.62 1.87 3.48
CA ILE A 29 -30.02 0.47 3.61
C ILE A 29 -30.07 0.06 5.10
N TYR A 30 -29.07 0.48 5.88
CA TYR A 30 -28.92 0.15 7.30
C TYR A 30 -28.58 1.42 8.10
N PRO A 31 -29.55 2.04 8.81
CA PRO A 31 -29.35 3.34 9.47
C PRO A 31 -28.15 3.43 10.41
N GLU A 32 -27.80 2.32 11.07
CA GLU A 32 -26.66 2.21 12.00
C GLU A 32 -25.33 1.85 11.32
N ALA A 33 -25.29 1.80 9.98
CA ALA A 33 -24.07 1.47 9.24
C ALA A 33 -22.94 2.44 9.61
N SER A 34 -21.80 1.85 9.97
CA SER A 34 -20.59 2.57 10.35
C SER A 34 -19.36 1.83 9.83
N VAL A 35 -18.28 2.59 9.73
CA VAL A 35 -16.93 2.11 9.39
C VAL A 35 -15.96 2.73 10.39
N ARG A 36 -14.82 2.09 10.61
CA ARG A 36 -13.77 2.68 11.44
C ARG A 36 -12.99 3.75 10.68
N GLY A 37 -12.68 3.49 9.41
CA GLY A 37 -11.85 4.35 8.57
C GLY A 37 -11.39 3.62 7.31
N VAL A 38 -10.15 3.87 6.88
CA VAL A 38 -9.60 3.43 5.59
C VAL A 38 -8.38 2.52 5.80
N ALA A 39 -8.18 1.55 4.92
CA ALA A 39 -6.94 0.77 4.83
C ALA A 39 -6.09 1.27 3.64
N THR A 40 -4.81 1.52 3.86
CA THR A 40 -3.89 2.04 2.83
C THR A 40 -2.65 1.16 2.68
N ASP A 41 -1.88 1.38 1.63
CA ASP A 41 -0.72 0.57 1.20
C ASP A 41 -0.98 -0.92 0.96
N VAL A 42 -2.25 -1.36 0.93
CA VAL A 42 -2.60 -2.79 0.83
C VAL A 42 -1.94 -3.41 -0.40
N SER A 43 -1.09 -4.42 -0.17
CA SER A 43 -0.30 -5.09 -1.21
C SER A 43 0.73 -4.21 -1.93
N ASN A 44 1.08 -3.04 -1.41
CA ASN A 44 2.10 -2.16 -1.98
C ASN A 44 3.36 -2.15 -1.08
N TYR A 45 4.16 -1.10 -1.16
CA TYR A 45 5.52 -1.05 -0.63
C TYR A 45 5.87 0.34 -0.08
N ASN A 46 4.91 1.25 0.15
CA ASN A 46 5.20 2.62 0.58
C ASN A 46 5.70 2.67 2.02
N GLY A 47 6.51 3.68 2.34
CA GLY A 47 6.97 3.92 3.70
C GLY A 47 5.87 4.53 4.59
N LEU A 48 6.14 4.59 5.89
CA LEU A 48 5.23 5.21 6.87
C LEU A 48 5.98 6.16 7.81
N GLY A 49 6.17 7.42 7.39
CA GLY A 49 6.74 8.51 8.18
C GLY A 49 8.22 8.36 8.56
N ASN A 50 8.86 7.27 8.13
CA ASN A 50 10.22 6.88 8.53
C ASN A 50 11.21 6.88 7.37
N GLN A 51 10.77 7.18 6.15
CA GLN A 51 11.60 7.09 4.94
C GLN A 51 11.19 8.21 3.97
N PRO A 52 12.04 9.24 3.75
CA PRO A 52 11.69 10.40 2.92
C PRO A 52 11.78 10.04 1.43
N GLN A 53 10.86 9.22 0.93
CA GLN A 53 10.57 9.16 -0.50
C GLN A 53 9.50 10.21 -0.82
N VAL A 54 9.87 11.23 -1.59
CA VAL A 54 8.94 12.27 -2.05
C VAL A 54 7.83 11.60 -2.87
N GLY A 55 6.59 11.64 -2.36
CA GLY A 55 5.40 11.13 -3.04
C GLY A 55 5.02 9.67 -2.74
N TYR A 56 5.77 8.95 -1.88
CA TYR A 56 5.53 7.52 -1.57
C TYR A 56 5.58 7.25 -0.06
N ASP A 57 4.86 8.07 0.72
CA ASP A 57 4.75 7.94 2.18
C ASP A 57 3.28 7.99 2.61
N GLU A 58 2.84 6.93 3.28
CA GLU A 58 1.48 6.74 3.72
C GLU A 58 1.07 7.68 4.85
N LEU A 59 2.03 8.18 5.64
CA LEU A 59 1.74 9.17 6.68
C LEU A 59 1.35 10.50 6.04
N VAL A 60 2.10 10.92 5.00
CA VAL A 60 1.78 12.13 4.24
C VAL A 60 0.44 11.99 3.54
N TYR A 61 0.14 10.82 2.97
CA TYR A 61 -1.16 10.54 2.37
C TYR A 61 -2.30 10.64 3.40
N ALA A 62 -2.16 9.97 4.55
CA ALA A 62 -3.16 10.00 5.62
C ALA A 62 -3.41 11.41 6.16
N GLN A 63 -2.34 12.18 6.41
CA GLN A 63 -2.44 13.56 6.91
C GLN A 63 -3.13 14.50 5.91
N ASN A 64 -2.94 14.30 4.61
CA ASN A 64 -3.61 15.09 3.57
C ASN A 64 -5.08 14.66 3.35
N LEU A 65 -5.39 13.38 3.47
CA LEU A 65 -6.75 12.85 3.25
C LEU A 65 -7.67 13.04 4.47
N ALA A 66 -7.16 12.91 5.69
CA ALA A 66 -7.92 13.01 6.94
C ALA A 66 -8.82 14.26 7.07
N PRO A 67 -8.36 15.49 6.79
CA PRO A 67 -9.22 16.67 6.88
C PRO A 67 -10.38 16.64 5.87
N LEU A 68 -10.15 16.06 4.68
CA LEU A 68 -11.17 15.94 3.65
C LEU A 68 -12.23 14.88 4.03
N LEU A 69 -11.81 13.73 4.57
CA LEU A 69 -12.73 12.72 5.12
C LEU A 69 -13.60 13.31 6.21
N THR A 70 -12.99 14.00 7.17
CA THR A 70 -13.69 14.63 8.28
C THR A 70 -14.71 15.65 7.78
N SER A 71 -14.32 16.51 6.82
CA SER A 71 -15.22 17.50 6.22
C SER A 71 -16.38 16.86 5.46
N ALA A 72 -16.18 15.67 4.88
CA ALA A 72 -17.21 14.93 4.17
C ALA A 72 -18.10 14.08 5.10
N GLY A 73 -17.86 14.10 6.42
CA GLY A 73 -18.61 13.31 7.40
C GLY A 73 -18.20 11.83 7.45
N TYR A 74 -16.98 11.50 7.00
CA TYR A 74 -16.41 10.16 7.03
C TYR A 74 -15.36 10.03 8.16
N PRO A 75 -15.30 8.91 8.90
CA PRO A 75 -14.30 8.68 9.95
C PRO A 75 -12.85 8.66 9.43
N ALA A 76 -11.99 9.51 9.97
CA ALA A 76 -10.59 9.64 9.57
C ALA A 76 -9.64 8.80 10.46
N HIS A 77 -9.79 7.47 10.40
CA HIS A 77 -8.84 6.53 10.99
C HIS A 77 -8.20 5.66 9.91
N PHE A 78 -6.97 5.21 10.14
CA PHE A 78 -6.19 4.48 9.15
C PHE A 78 -5.59 3.20 9.73
N ILE A 79 -5.61 2.13 8.95
CA ILE A 79 -4.66 1.02 9.11
C ILE A 79 -3.76 0.99 7.88
N VAL A 80 -2.48 0.72 8.06
CA VAL A 80 -1.49 0.82 6.99
C VAL A 80 -0.77 -0.51 6.84
N ASP A 81 -0.86 -1.11 5.66
CA ASP A 81 -0.09 -2.31 5.33
C ASP A 81 1.39 -1.95 5.29
N GLN A 82 2.24 -2.68 6.00
CA GLN A 82 3.69 -2.52 5.95
C GLN A 82 4.39 -3.87 5.75
N GLY A 83 3.65 -4.89 5.29
CA GLY A 83 4.13 -6.25 5.14
C GLY A 83 5.35 -6.38 4.22
N ARG A 84 5.53 -5.46 3.26
CA ARG A 84 6.61 -5.51 2.28
C ARG A 84 7.39 -4.20 2.16
N SER A 85 7.26 -3.33 3.16
CA SER A 85 7.74 -1.94 3.12
C SER A 85 9.08 -1.71 3.84
N GLY A 86 9.86 -2.77 4.10
CA GLY A 86 11.14 -2.68 4.82
C GLY A 86 12.25 -1.93 4.07
N VAL A 87 12.16 -1.90 2.73
CA VAL A 87 13.18 -1.29 1.87
C VAL A 87 12.57 -0.11 1.12
N GLN A 88 13.13 1.09 1.34
CA GLN A 88 12.71 2.33 0.67
C GLN A 88 13.88 3.04 -0.05
N ASN A 89 15.03 2.41 -0.19
CA ASN A 89 16.20 2.99 -0.86
C ASN A 89 16.45 2.35 -2.22
N TYR A 90 15.42 2.30 -3.07
CA TYR A 90 15.53 1.89 -4.46
C TYR A 90 14.80 2.87 -5.38
N THR A 91 15.25 2.98 -6.62
CA THR A 91 14.58 3.79 -7.64
C THR A 91 13.30 3.10 -8.07
N ARG A 92 12.16 3.76 -7.83
CA ARG A 92 10.86 3.29 -8.33
C ARG A 92 10.75 3.55 -9.85
N VAL A 93 10.29 2.58 -10.62
CA VAL A 93 10.18 2.65 -12.09
C VAL A 93 8.77 2.30 -12.55
N GLY A 94 7.92 3.31 -12.78
CA GLY A 94 6.55 3.09 -13.23
C GLY A 94 5.68 2.50 -12.13
N THR A 95 4.89 1.47 -12.44
CA THR A 95 3.97 0.83 -11.49
C THR A 95 4.62 -0.43 -10.89
N ASP A 96 5.50 -0.23 -9.91
CA ASP A 96 6.27 -1.30 -9.23
C ASP A 96 5.43 -2.11 -8.23
N TRP A 97 4.24 -2.57 -8.63
CA TRP A 97 3.34 -3.27 -7.73
C TRP A 97 3.60 -4.79 -7.71
N CYS A 98 4.01 -5.39 -8.83
CA CYS A 98 4.09 -6.84 -8.97
C CYS A 98 5.46 -7.40 -8.57
N ASN A 99 5.50 -8.22 -7.50
CA ASN A 99 6.67 -8.98 -7.05
C ASN A 99 7.96 -8.15 -6.93
N ASN A 100 7.92 -6.97 -6.30
CA ASN A 100 9.07 -6.05 -6.30
C ASN A 100 10.37 -6.68 -5.76
N LYS A 101 11.40 -6.80 -6.60
CA LYS A 101 12.68 -7.47 -6.30
C LYS A 101 13.58 -6.75 -5.29
N TYR A 102 13.17 -5.58 -4.81
CA TYR A 102 13.87 -4.85 -3.75
C TYR A 102 13.16 -4.96 -2.40
N ALA A 103 11.92 -5.46 -2.37
CA ALA A 103 11.11 -5.49 -1.17
C ALA A 103 11.77 -6.29 -0.03
N GLY A 104 11.42 -5.89 1.20
CA GLY A 104 11.79 -6.53 2.46
C GLY A 104 10.62 -6.48 3.42
N PHE A 105 10.52 -7.44 4.36
CA PHE A 105 9.51 -7.35 5.42
C PHE A 105 9.69 -6.04 6.21
N GLY A 106 8.60 -5.28 6.38
CA GLY A 106 8.63 -3.99 7.07
C GLY A 106 8.40 -4.07 8.58
N PRO A 107 8.07 -2.93 9.22
CA PRO A 107 7.66 -2.88 10.62
C PRO A 107 6.57 -3.91 10.94
N ARG A 108 6.69 -4.58 12.09
CA ARG A 108 5.77 -5.65 12.50
C ARG A 108 4.43 -5.03 12.91
N PRO A 109 3.31 -5.79 12.80
CA PRO A 109 2.02 -5.27 13.21
C PRO A 109 2.04 -4.71 14.64
N SER A 110 1.55 -3.48 14.80
CA SER A 110 1.64 -2.74 16.06
C SER A 110 0.62 -1.61 16.12
N THR A 111 0.14 -1.29 17.32
CA THR A 111 -0.63 -0.08 17.62
C THR A 111 0.25 1.08 18.09
N ASN A 112 1.56 0.88 18.20
CA ASN A 112 2.51 1.98 18.43
C ASN A 112 2.86 2.61 17.08
N THR A 113 2.07 3.60 16.67
CA THR A 113 2.10 4.23 15.35
C THR A 113 2.70 5.64 15.41
N PRO A 114 3.20 6.20 14.29
CA PRO A 114 3.85 7.51 14.30
C PRO A 114 2.87 8.69 14.39
N ASP A 115 1.56 8.44 14.24
CA ASP A 115 0.53 9.48 14.22
C ASP A 115 -0.81 8.93 14.77
N PRO A 116 -1.54 9.69 15.61
CA PRO A 116 -2.85 9.29 16.13
C PRO A 116 -3.94 8.98 15.09
N LEU A 117 -3.79 9.44 13.84
CA LEU A 117 -4.67 9.05 12.73
C LEU A 117 -4.56 7.56 12.38
N ILE A 118 -3.41 6.95 12.67
CA ILE A 118 -3.12 5.57 12.33
C ILE A 118 -3.40 4.69 13.54
N ASP A 119 -4.48 3.92 13.45
CA ASP A 119 -4.89 2.98 14.50
C ASP A 119 -3.89 1.82 14.64
N ALA A 120 -3.37 1.31 13.51
CA ALA A 120 -2.41 0.20 13.51
C ALA A 120 -1.57 0.12 12.23
N ILE A 121 -0.33 -0.33 12.40
CA ILE A 121 0.45 -0.98 11.35
C ILE A 121 -0.03 -2.42 11.25
N VAL A 122 -0.31 -2.89 10.04
CA VAL A 122 -0.80 -4.24 9.76
C VAL A 122 0.02 -4.88 8.64
N TRP A 123 -0.03 -6.21 8.54
CA TRP A 123 0.44 -6.94 7.36
C TRP A 123 -0.78 -7.54 6.68
N VAL A 124 -1.28 -6.86 5.64
CA VAL A 124 -2.51 -7.29 4.94
C VAL A 124 -2.15 -8.29 3.86
N LYS A 125 -1.24 -7.92 2.95
CA LYS A 125 -0.70 -8.86 1.95
C LYS A 125 0.28 -9.82 2.61
N PRO A 126 0.05 -11.15 2.54
CA PRO A 126 1.02 -12.12 3.04
C PRO A 126 2.27 -12.15 2.16
N GLY A 127 3.39 -11.65 2.68
CA GLY A 127 4.68 -11.73 2.00
C GLY A 127 5.07 -13.18 1.72
N GLY A 128 5.47 -13.46 0.47
CA GLY A 128 5.73 -14.81 -0.03
C GLY A 128 4.59 -15.39 -0.88
N GLN A 129 3.40 -14.79 -0.90
CA GLN A 129 2.40 -15.09 -1.93
C GLN A 129 2.62 -14.19 -3.15
N GLY A 130 2.85 -14.79 -4.33
CA GLY A 130 3.10 -14.05 -5.56
C GLY A 130 1.95 -13.08 -5.91
N ASP A 131 2.29 -11.96 -6.55
CA ASP A 131 1.31 -10.95 -7.00
C ASP A 131 0.74 -11.29 -8.38
N GLY A 132 1.49 -12.04 -9.19
CA GLY A 132 1.14 -12.43 -10.54
C GLY A 132 2.28 -13.17 -11.23
N THR A 133 1.93 -13.95 -12.25
CA THR A 133 2.89 -14.75 -13.02
C THR A 133 3.71 -13.89 -13.96
N SER A 134 4.99 -14.23 -14.12
CA SER A 134 5.85 -13.62 -15.13
C SER A 134 5.85 -14.39 -16.46
N ASP A 135 5.05 -15.46 -16.58
CA ASP A 135 4.94 -16.26 -17.80
C ASP A 135 3.98 -15.60 -18.81
N PRO A 136 4.48 -15.09 -19.96
CA PRO A 136 3.66 -14.42 -20.95
C PRO A 136 2.67 -15.35 -21.66
N SER A 137 2.80 -16.67 -21.51
CA SER A 137 1.86 -17.65 -22.04
C SER A 137 0.65 -17.90 -21.12
N SER A 138 0.71 -17.45 -19.86
CA SER A 138 -0.41 -17.60 -18.93
C SER A 138 -1.60 -16.72 -19.35
N PRO A 139 -2.85 -17.23 -19.28
CA PRO A 139 -4.04 -16.42 -19.51
C PRO A 139 -4.24 -15.32 -18.46
N ARG A 140 -3.49 -15.33 -17.35
CA ARG A 140 -3.54 -14.33 -16.27
C ARG A 140 -2.28 -13.46 -16.21
N TYR A 141 -1.48 -13.48 -17.27
CA TYR A 141 -0.28 -12.66 -17.35
C TYR A 141 -0.61 -11.16 -17.31
N ASP A 142 0.11 -10.43 -16.46
CA ASP A 142 0.14 -8.97 -16.45
C ASP A 142 1.57 -8.52 -16.76
N ALA A 143 1.72 -7.58 -17.71
CA ALA A 143 3.03 -7.08 -18.13
C ALA A 143 3.80 -6.40 -16.98
N SER A 144 3.11 -5.95 -15.94
CA SER A 144 3.73 -5.38 -14.74
C SER A 144 4.53 -6.43 -13.95
N CYS A 145 4.24 -7.72 -14.11
CA CYS A 145 4.88 -8.84 -13.40
C CYS A 145 6.15 -9.37 -14.07
N SER A 146 6.57 -8.75 -15.17
CA SER A 146 7.85 -8.98 -15.85
C SER A 146 8.62 -7.69 -16.09
N SER A 147 8.27 -6.62 -15.36
CA SER A 147 8.99 -5.34 -15.41
C SER A 147 10.41 -5.47 -14.87
N ASP A 148 11.25 -4.48 -15.12
CA ASP A 148 12.63 -4.42 -14.59
C ASP A 148 12.67 -4.43 -13.05
N ALA A 149 11.59 -4.04 -12.37
CA ALA A 149 11.46 -4.08 -10.92
C ALA A 149 10.88 -5.41 -10.39
N SER A 150 10.39 -6.30 -11.26
CA SER A 150 9.78 -7.57 -10.86
C SER A 150 10.81 -8.63 -10.54
N HIS A 151 10.55 -9.42 -9.49
CA HIS A 151 11.28 -10.65 -9.21
C HIS A 151 10.72 -11.75 -10.10
N VAL A 152 11.56 -12.23 -11.03
CA VAL A 152 11.22 -13.28 -12.00
C VAL A 152 12.19 -14.46 -11.87
N PRO A 153 11.80 -15.69 -12.26
CA PRO A 153 10.45 -16.10 -12.66
C PRO A 153 9.47 -16.12 -11.47
N ALA A 154 8.26 -15.60 -11.67
CA ALA A 154 7.21 -15.55 -10.66
C ALA A 154 6.08 -16.54 -10.97
N PRO A 155 5.50 -17.21 -9.96
CA PRO A 155 4.38 -18.12 -10.14
C PRO A 155 3.05 -17.36 -10.23
N GLU A 156 1.94 -18.09 -10.37
CA GLU A 156 0.59 -17.52 -10.40
C GLU A 156 0.25 -16.71 -9.14
N ALA A 157 -0.58 -15.67 -9.30
CA ALA A 157 -1.00 -14.82 -8.18
C ALA A 157 -1.59 -15.65 -7.03
N GLY A 158 -1.22 -15.30 -5.79
CA GLY A 158 -1.65 -15.97 -4.57
C GLY A 158 -0.94 -17.29 -4.26
N THR A 159 -0.18 -17.86 -5.20
CA THR A 159 0.61 -19.06 -4.94
C THR A 159 1.91 -18.75 -4.20
N TRP A 160 2.50 -19.75 -3.55
CA TRP A 160 3.74 -19.58 -2.81
C TRP A 160 4.93 -19.30 -3.73
N PHE A 161 5.66 -18.23 -3.43
CA PHE A 161 6.86 -17.78 -4.14
C PHE A 161 8.06 -17.80 -3.18
N GLN A 162 8.72 -18.95 -3.09
CA GLN A 162 9.80 -19.21 -2.14
C GLN A 162 10.95 -18.21 -2.25
N ALA A 163 11.50 -17.99 -3.45
CA ALA A 163 12.64 -17.08 -3.63
C ALA A 163 12.30 -15.64 -3.20
N TYR A 164 11.08 -15.20 -3.48
CA TYR A 164 10.59 -13.90 -3.04
C TYR A 164 10.44 -13.81 -1.51
N PHE A 165 9.92 -14.86 -0.86
CA PHE A 165 9.85 -14.93 0.59
C PHE A 165 11.25 -14.87 1.24
N GLU A 166 12.23 -15.60 0.71
CA GLU A 166 13.61 -15.56 1.18
C GLU A 166 14.21 -14.16 1.05
N GLN A 167 13.99 -13.49 -0.09
CA GLN A 167 14.40 -12.10 -0.27
C GLN A 167 13.75 -11.18 0.78
N LEU A 168 12.45 -11.32 1.02
CA LEU A 168 11.75 -10.50 2.01
C LEU A 168 12.36 -10.65 3.42
N LEU A 169 12.77 -11.86 3.79
CA LEU A 169 13.47 -12.15 5.05
C LEU A 169 14.86 -11.51 5.11
N VAL A 170 15.66 -11.68 4.05
CA VAL A 170 17.02 -11.12 3.96
C VAL A 170 17.00 -9.60 4.05
N ASN A 171 16.03 -8.97 3.40
CA ASN A 171 15.88 -7.52 3.33
C ASN A 171 15.01 -6.94 4.45
N ALA A 172 14.64 -7.74 5.46
CA ALA A 172 13.73 -7.31 6.50
C ALA A 172 14.29 -6.12 7.29
N ASN A 173 13.44 -5.13 7.53
CA ASN A 173 13.76 -3.94 8.30
C ASN A 173 12.54 -3.50 9.13
N PRO A 174 12.58 -3.64 10.47
CA PRO A 174 13.71 -4.17 11.25
C PRO A 174 14.01 -5.65 10.95
N PRO A 175 15.26 -6.11 11.13
CA PRO A 175 15.63 -7.52 10.93
C PRO A 175 14.83 -8.45 11.89
N PHE A 176 14.71 -9.72 11.54
CA PHE A 176 14.09 -10.76 12.39
C PHE A 176 14.99 -11.23 13.53
#